data_AF-A0A258QNV1-F1
#
_entry.id   AF-A0A258QNV1-F1
#
_cell.length_a   1.000
_cell.length_b   1.000
_cell.length_c   1.000
_cell.angle_alpha   90.00
_cell.angle_beta   90.00
_cell.angle_gamma   90.00
#
_symmetry.space_group_name_H-M   'P 1'
#
loop_
_entity.id
_entity.type
_entity.pdbx_description
1 polymer ?
#
loop_
_entity_poly.entity_id
_entity_poly.type
_entity_poly.pdbx_seq_one_letter_code
_entity_poly.pdbx_strand_id
1 'polypeptide(L)'
;MLGFAEHTFGVLPERVRAVDIPPYEDTKASFDRVLKAAYGVNSGHGILILTDVMGATPANVASKLEALGPLSGLNSPVVVLAGLNLPMLMRCISHRGESLEELAQKALAGGQNGILRLGSKALQETTEK
;
A
#
# COMPACT_ATOMS: atom_id res chain seq x y z
N MET A 1 -0.07 11.51 -0.93
CA MET A 1 -0.96 10.92 0.09
C MET A 1 -0.46 11.07 1.52
N LEU A 2 0.85 11.07 1.80
CA LEU A 2 1.34 11.16 3.19
C LEU A 2 0.93 12.45 3.93
N GLY A 3 0.82 13.59 3.23
CA GLY A 3 0.29 14.81 3.85
C GLY A 3 -1.16 14.67 4.36
N PHE A 4 -2.00 13.86 3.70
CA PHE A 4 -3.35 13.55 4.20
C PHE A 4 -3.29 12.65 5.44
N ALA A 5 -2.39 11.67 5.46
CA ALA A 5 -2.19 10.82 6.63
C ALA A 5 -1.70 11.64 7.83
N GLU A 6 -0.70 12.49 7.65
CA GLU A 6 -0.21 13.40 8.70
C GLU A 6 -1.31 14.34 9.20
N HIS A 7 -2.09 14.94 8.29
CA HIS A 7 -3.24 15.75 8.68
C HIS A 7 -4.25 14.97 9.53
N THR A 8 -4.51 13.70 9.19
CA THR A 8 -5.51 12.87 9.89
C THR A 8 -5.01 12.36 11.25
N PHE A 9 -3.72 12.02 11.35
CA PHE A 9 -3.12 11.46 12.57
C PHE A 9 -2.38 12.51 13.43
N GLY A 10 -2.35 13.77 13.00
CA GLY A 10 -1.64 14.88 13.67
C GLY A 10 -0.13 14.91 13.44
N VAL A 11 0.48 13.75 13.16
CA VAL A 11 1.87 13.58 12.75
C VAL A 11 1.97 12.47 11.71
N LEU A 12 3.01 12.49 10.88
CA LEU A 12 3.28 11.36 10.00
C LEU A 12 3.66 10.12 10.83
N PRO A 13 2.91 9.00 10.73
CA PRO A 13 3.25 7.80 11.49
C PRO A 13 4.65 7.30 11.12
N GLU A 14 5.40 6.87 12.14
CA GLU A 14 6.73 6.28 11.92
C GLU A 14 6.69 5.09 10.96
N ARG A 15 7.82 4.79 10.29
CA ARG A 15 7.95 3.66 9.36
C ARG A 15 6.94 3.68 8.20
N VAL A 16 6.47 4.86 7.82
CA VAL A 16 5.73 5.09 6.57
C VAL A 16 6.61 5.95 5.66
N ARG A 17 6.81 5.53 4.42
CA ARG A 17 7.63 6.26 3.44
C ARG A 17 6.94 6.30 2.09
N ALA A 18 7.08 7.43 1.40
CA ALA A 18 6.74 7.57 0.00
C ALA A 18 8.00 7.38 -0.83
N VAL A 19 7.88 6.65 -1.94
CA VAL A 19 8.94 6.47 -2.91
C VAL A 19 8.41 6.96 -4.24
N ASP A 20 9.07 7.96 -4.80
CA ASP A 20 8.79 8.44 -6.14
C ASP A 20 9.73 7.75 -7.13
N ILE A 21 9.17 7.27 -8.24
CA ILE A 21 9.92 6.61 -9.32
C ILE A 21 9.83 7.52 -10.54
N PRO A 22 10.93 8.21 -10.90
CA PRO A 22 10.93 9.11 -12.05
C PRO A 22 10.61 8.38 -13.35
N PRO A 23 9.96 9.05 -14.31
CA PRO A 23 9.79 8.50 -15.64
C PRO A 23 11.16 8.27 -16.27
N TYR A 24 11.30 7.17 -17.02
CA TYR A 24 12.54 6.78 -17.72
C TYR A 24 13.75 6.49 -16.81
N GLU A 25 13.58 6.39 -15.49
CA GLU A 25 14.63 5.90 -14.61
C GLU A 25 14.94 4.43 -14.94
N ASP A 26 16.22 4.07 -14.90
CA ASP A 26 16.65 2.69 -15.09
C ASP A 26 16.01 1.79 -14.01
N THR A 27 15.59 0.58 -14.43
CA THR A 27 14.89 -0.37 -13.55
C THR A 27 15.75 -0.78 -12.36
N LYS A 28 17.08 -0.89 -12.52
CA LYS A 28 17.97 -1.22 -11.40
C LYS A 28 18.03 -0.07 -10.40
N ALA A 29 18.16 1.18 -10.88
CA ALA A 29 18.13 2.34 -10.02
C ALA A 29 16.80 2.47 -9.25
N SER A 30 15.68 2.24 -9.94
CA SER A 30 14.33 2.20 -9.33
C SER A 30 14.22 1.11 -8.26
N PHE A 31 14.73 -0.09 -8.55
CA PHE A 31 14.77 -1.20 -7.60
C PHE A 31 15.61 -0.88 -6.36
N ASP A 32 16.83 -0.36 -6.56
CA ASP A 32 17.74 0.01 -5.46
C ASP A 32 17.11 1.09 -4.56
N ARG A 33 16.37 2.04 -5.15
CA ARG A 33 15.61 3.07 -4.43
C ARG A 33 14.49 2.47 -3.57
N VAL A 34 13.67 1.57 -4.13
CA VAL A 34 12.60 0.88 -3.38
C VAL A 34 13.19 0.03 -2.27
N LEU A 35 14.25 -0.73 -2.55
CA LEU A 35 14.94 -1.55 -1.56
C LEU A 35 15.48 -0.71 -0.39
N LYS A 36 16.13 0.42 -0.68
CA LYS A 36 16.61 1.35 0.35
C LYS A 36 15.48 1.92 1.22
N ALA A 37 14.34 2.25 0.60
CA ALA A 37 13.17 2.70 1.35
C ALA A 37 12.59 1.59 2.22
N ALA A 38 12.52 0.36 1.71
CA ALA A 38 12.09 -0.83 2.42
C ALA A 38 12.96 -1.10 3.66
N TYR A 39 14.29 -1.02 3.55
CA TYR A 39 15.20 -1.11 4.71
C TYR A 39 14.89 -0.07 5.77
N GLY A 40 14.56 1.17 5.36
CA GLY A 40 14.29 2.26 6.28
C GLY A 40 12.96 2.19 7.03
N VAL A 41 12.06 1.26 6.66
CA VAL A 41 10.80 0.99 7.37
C VAL A 41 10.75 -0.41 7.99
N ASN A 42 11.68 -1.28 7.62
CA ASN A 42 11.73 -2.65 8.07
C ASN A 42 11.93 -2.75 9.59
N SER A 43 11.03 -3.49 10.25
CA SER A 43 11.13 -3.81 11.67
C SER A 43 11.21 -5.32 11.95
N GLY A 44 11.46 -6.14 10.93
CA GLY A 44 11.51 -7.61 11.07
C GLY A 44 10.16 -8.31 11.00
N HIS A 45 9.04 -7.57 10.95
CA HIS A 45 7.68 -8.11 11.02
C HIS A 45 6.96 -8.14 9.66
N GLY A 46 7.70 -7.89 8.59
CA GLY A 46 7.16 -7.77 7.24
C GLY A 46 6.99 -6.33 6.77
N ILE A 47 6.84 -6.16 5.45
CA ILE A 47 6.76 -4.88 4.77
C ILE A 47 5.60 -4.93 3.79
N LEU A 48 4.67 -3.97 3.89
CA LEU A 48 3.60 -3.77 2.93
C LEU A 48 3.96 -2.62 2.01
N ILE A 49 4.00 -2.88 0.70
CA ILE A 49 4.22 -1.86 -0.34
C ILE A 49 2.91 -1.60 -1.04
N LEU A 50 2.53 -0.33 -1.13
CA LEU A 50 1.33 0.10 -1.86
C LEU A 50 1.76 0.87 -3.11
N THR A 51 1.31 0.41 -4.27
CA THR A 51 1.54 1.06 -5.56
C THR A 51 0.24 1.66 -6.11
N ASP A 52 0.38 2.68 -6.94
CA ASP A 52 -0.73 3.35 -7.60
C ASP A 52 -1.43 2.44 -8.62
N VAL A 53 -0.71 1.92 -9.62
CA VAL A 53 -1.28 1.18 -10.75
C VAL A 53 -0.48 -0.08 -11.04
N MET A 54 -1.20 -1.16 -11.31
CA MET A 54 -0.63 -2.42 -11.75
C MET A 54 0.05 -2.28 -13.12
N GLY A 55 1.21 -2.91 -13.30
CA GLY A 55 1.92 -2.96 -14.58
C GLY A 55 2.83 -1.76 -14.88
N ALA A 56 2.79 -0.70 -14.07
CA ALA A 56 3.75 0.39 -14.15
C ALA A 56 5.08 0.04 -13.48
N THR A 57 6.13 0.82 -13.78
CA THR A 57 7.48 0.63 -13.21
C THR A 57 7.46 0.50 -11.69
N PRO A 58 6.77 1.35 -10.90
CA PRO A 58 6.71 1.21 -9.44
C PRO A 58 6.19 -0.17 -8.99
N ALA A 59 5.09 -0.64 -9.58
CA ALA A 59 4.51 -1.94 -9.27
C ALA A 59 5.47 -3.08 -9.63
N ASN A 60 6.08 -3.03 -10.82
CA ASN A 60 6.96 -4.09 -11.30
C ASN A 60 8.22 -4.23 -10.43
N VAL A 61 8.85 -3.12 -10.02
CA VAL A 61 10.03 -3.19 -9.13
C VAL A 61 9.66 -3.65 -7.72
N ALA A 62 8.49 -3.25 -7.22
CA ALA A 62 7.98 -3.70 -5.92
C ALA A 62 7.69 -5.21 -5.94
N SER A 63 6.99 -5.72 -6.96
CA SER A 63 6.71 -7.15 -7.10
C SER A 63 7.97 -7.98 -7.29
N LYS A 64 9.00 -7.43 -7.95
CA LYS A 64 10.32 -8.09 -8.00
C LYS A 64 10.95 -8.21 -6.62
N LEU A 65 10.82 -7.20 -5.77
CA LEU A 65 11.33 -7.24 -4.39
C LEU A 65 10.58 -8.28 -3.54
N GLU A 66 9.27 -8.35 -3.66
CA GLU A 66 8.44 -9.40 -3.05
C GLU A 66 8.84 -10.80 -3.51
N ALA A 67 9.01 -11.02 -4.81
CA ALA A 67 9.42 -12.31 -5.37
C ALA A 67 10.83 -12.76 -4.89
N LEU A 68 11.74 -11.82 -4.64
CA LEU A 68 13.06 -12.15 -4.06
C LEU A 68 12.95 -12.62 -2.60
N GLY A 69 11.94 -12.14 -1.87
CA GLY A 69 11.68 -12.52 -0.48
C GLY A 69 12.94 -12.44 0.39
N PRO A 70 13.35 -13.52 1.08
CA PRO A 70 14.57 -13.54 1.89
C PRO A 70 15.86 -13.19 1.13
N LEU A 71 15.93 -13.46 -0.18
CA LEU A 71 17.11 -13.18 -1.00
C LEU A 71 17.33 -11.69 -1.28
N SER A 72 16.36 -10.83 -0.96
CA SER A 72 16.49 -9.37 -1.06
C SER A 72 17.44 -8.76 -0.02
N GLY A 73 17.83 -9.53 1.00
CA GLY A 73 18.59 -9.05 2.16
C GLY A 73 17.75 -8.38 3.25
N LEU A 74 16.45 -8.17 3.03
CA LEU A 74 15.53 -7.61 4.03
C LEU A 74 15.26 -8.57 5.19
N ASN A 75 15.43 -9.88 5.00
CA ASN A 75 15.09 -10.93 5.98
C ASN A 75 13.66 -10.77 6.56
N SER A 76 12.73 -10.29 5.74
CA SER A 76 11.34 -10.04 6.12
C SER A 76 10.44 -10.26 4.90
N PRO A 77 9.24 -10.81 5.10
CA PRO A 77 8.30 -10.96 4.00
C PRO A 77 7.87 -9.59 3.48
N VAL A 78 7.62 -9.51 2.18
CA VAL A 78 7.11 -8.30 1.53
C VAL A 78 5.81 -8.69 0.85
N VAL A 79 4.79 -7.83 0.97
CA VAL A 79 3.54 -7.95 0.21
C VAL A 79 3.32 -6.68 -0.58
N VAL A 80 2.88 -6.80 -1.84
CA VAL A 80 2.63 -5.66 -2.72
C VAL A 80 1.15 -5.58 -3.09
N LEU A 81 0.54 -4.42 -2.89
CA LEU A 81 -0.84 -4.12 -3.31
C LEU A 81 -0.85 -2.95 -4.28
N ALA A 82 -1.64 -3.06 -5.35
CA ALA A 82 -1.87 -1.98 -6.31
C ALA A 82 -3.23 -1.31 -6.11
N GLY A 83 -3.41 -0.13 -6.73
CA GLY A 83 -4.67 0.63 -6.62
C GLY A 83 -4.74 1.49 -5.36
N LEU A 84 -3.60 1.99 -4.88
CA LEU A 84 -3.51 2.82 -3.67
C LEU A 84 -4.57 3.93 -3.69
N ASN A 85 -5.37 3.98 -2.62
CA ASN A 85 -6.31 5.05 -2.33
C ASN A 85 -6.28 5.38 -0.82
N LEU A 86 -6.95 6.48 -0.43
CA LEU A 86 -6.93 6.92 0.97
C LEU A 86 -7.54 5.87 1.93
N PRO A 87 -8.72 5.28 1.68
CA PRO A 87 -9.28 4.24 2.54
C PRO A 87 -8.33 3.06 2.81
N MET A 88 -7.63 2.59 1.77
CA MET A 88 -6.60 1.55 1.87
C MET A 88 -5.44 2.00 2.78
N LEU A 89 -4.90 3.21 2.55
CA LEU A 89 -3.82 3.76 3.37
C LEU A 89 -4.21 3.90 4.84
N MET A 90 -5.44 4.36 5.11
CA MET A 90 -5.95 4.50 6.47
C MET A 90 -6.03 3.14 7.18
N ARG A 91 -6.44 2.07 6.49
CA ARG A 91 -6.42 0.71 7.05
C ARG A 91 -5.00 0.25 7.35
N CYS A 92 -4.05 0.49 6.45
CA CYS A 92 -2.65 0.12 6.66
C CYS A 92 -2.08 0.77 7.92
N ILE A 93 -2.37 2.06 8.15
CA ILE A 93 -1.86 2.76 9.34
C ILE A 93 -2.57 2.30 10.61
N SER A 94 -3.90 2.19 10.60
CA SER A 94 -4.67 1.83 11.79
C SER A 94 -4.47 0.39 12.25
N HIS A 95 -4.15 -0.52 11.32
CA HIS A 95 -3.96 -1.95 11.59
C HIS A 95 -2.50 -2.40 11.52
N ARG A 96 -1.55 -1.47 11.50
CA ARG A 96 -0.09 -1.72 11.33
C ARG A 96 0.58 -2.64 12.35
N GLY A 97 -0.11 -3.01 13.42
CA GLY A 97 0.37 -3.94 14.45
C GLY A 97 -0.03 -5.39 14.20
N GLU A 98 -0.85 -5.65 13.18
CA GLU A 98 -1.31 -7.00 12.83
C GLU A 98 -0.29 -7.72 11.94
N SER A 99 -0.54 -9.01 11.68
CA SER A 99 0.32 -9.76 10.75
C SER A 99 0.27 -9.16 9.34
N LEU A 100 1.35 -9.35 8.56
CA LEU A 100 1.45 -8.77 7.21
C LEU A 100 0.27 -9.18 6.31
N GLU A 101 -0.18 -10.43 6.40
CA GLU A 101 -1.27 -10.97 5.60
C GLU A 101 -2.64 -10.40 6.02
N GLU A 102 -2.92 -10.34 7.33
CA GLU A 102 -4.16 -9.72 7.84
C GLU A 102 -4.22 -8.23 7.48
N LEU A 103 -3.09 -7.53 7.58
CA LEU A 103 -2.96 -6.14 7.19
C LEU A 103 -3.27 -5.95 5.69
N ALA A 104 -2.70 -6.81 4.84
CA ALA A 104 -2.93 -6.75 3.40
C ALA A 104 -4.41 -6.99 3.05
N GLN A 105 -5.06 -7.96 3.69
CA GLN A 105 -6.49 -8.24 3.50
C GLN A 105 -7.37 -7.07 3.93
N LYS A 106 -7.09 -6.45 5.08
CA LYS A 106 -7.82 -5.27 5.55
C LYS A 106 -7.58 -4.05 4.67
N ALA A 107 -6.36 -3.88 4.16
CA ALA A 107 -6.03 -2.82 3.22
C ALA A 107 -6.82 -2.99 1.91
N LEU A 108 -6.84 -4.18 1.33
CA LEU A 108 -7.64 -4.51 0.13
C LEU A 108 -9.13 -4.24 0.35
N ALA A 109 -9.71 -4.79 1.42
CA ALA A 109 -11.12 -4.58 1.76
C ALA A 109 -11.44 -3.10 1.97
N GLY A 110 -10.58 -2.37 2.67
CA GLY A 110 -10.72 -0.92 2.85
C GLY A 110 -10.66 -0.15 1.53
N GLY A 111 -9.74 -0.53 0.65
CA GLY A 111 -9.58 0.06 -0.67
C GLY A 111 -10.81 -0.13 -1.56
N GLN A 112 -11.38 -1.33 -1.57
CA GLN A 112 -12.58 -1.67 -2.35
C GLN A 112 -13.83 -1.01 -1.77
N ASN A 113 -14.08 -1.17 -0.46
CA ASN A 113 -15.27 -0.65 0.21
C ASN A 113 -15.30 0.89 0.27
N GLY A 114 -14.13 1.52 0.15
CA GLY A 114 -14.01 2.97 0.11
C GLY A 114 -14.42 3.62 -1.22
N ILE A 115 -14.67 2.83 -2.27
CA ILE A 115 -15.11 3.32 -3.58
C ILE A 115 -16.64 3.35 -3.60
N LEU A 116 -17.21 4.53 -3.38
CA LEU A 116 -18.66 4.72 -3.29
C LEU A 116 -19.11 5.94 -4.10
N ARG A 117 -20.25 5.83 -4.77
CA ARG A 117 -20.94 7.00 -5.33
C ARG A 117 -21.77 7.65 -4.22
N LEU A 118 -21.39 8.86 -3.81
CA LEU A 118 -22.19 9.63 -2.87
C LEU A 118 -23.43 10.21 -3.58
N GLY A 119 -24.58 10.19 -2.89
CA GLY A 119 -25.80 10.86 -3.37
C GLY A 119 -26.64 10.10 -4.40
N SER A 120 -26.33 8.84 -4.74
CA SER A 120 -27.27 7.99 -5.48
C SER A 120 -28.41 7.56 -4.56
N LYS A 121 -29.63 8.03 -4.80
CA LYS A 121 -30.85 7.42 -4.24
C LYS A 121 -30.83 5.94 -4.61
N ALA A 122 -30.70 5.06 -3.62
CA ALA A 122 -30.97 3.65 -3.85
C ALA A 122 -32.43 3.53 -4.30
N LEU A 123 -32.68 2.87 -5.43
CA LEU A 123 -34.01 2.39 -5.75
C LEU A 123 -34.37 1.42 -4.62
N GLN A 124 -35.27 1.86 -3.74
CA GLN A 124 -35.99 0.94 -2.87
C GLN A 124 -36.83 0.09 -3.81
N GLU A 125 -36.39 -1.15 -4.06
CA GLU A 125 -37.30 -2.18 -4.54
C GLU A 125 -38.30 -2.43 -3.43
N THR A 126 -39.42 -1.70 -3.49
CA THR A 126 -40.60 -2.01 -2.72
C THR A 126 -41.15 -3.33 -3.27
N THR A 127 -40.77 -4.45 -2.66
CA THR A 127 -41.53 -5.69 -2.81
C THR A 127 -42.81 -5.54 -1.99
N GLU A 128 -43.83 -4.94 -2.60
CA GLU A 128 -45.21 -5.04 -2.13
C GLU A 128 -45.77 -6.43 -2.52
N LYS A 129 -46.06 -7.21 -1.46
CA LYS A 129 -46.98 -8.36 -1.32
C LYS A 129 -47.22 -9.31 -2.51
#